data_AF-A0A0G4MYD6-F1
#
_entry.id   AF-A0A0G4MYD6-F1
#
_cell.length_a   1.000
_cell.length_b   1.000
_cell.length_c   1.000
_cell.angle_alpha   90.00
_cell.angle_beta   90.00
_cell.angle_gamma   90.00
#
_symmetry.space_group_name_H-M   'P 1'
#
loop_
_entity.id
_entity.type
_entity.pdbx_description
1 polymer ?
#
loop_
_entity_poly.entity_id
_entity_poly.type
_entity_poly.pdbx_seq_one_letter_code
_entity_poly.pdbx_strand_id
1 'polypeptide(L)'
;MAAIESFDSIFLDLSKSSGKCRFAETGLGWKPAGGGDTFTLDASAIASAQWSRAAKGYEIKILSRDTRIIQLDGFPQEEFERLETFFKLKNLRVKNEIDEDANLLKAALREEAMDDSEDEVVGNKADRGSADEDEESVDEDFRADSESDVAEEYDSNPETSDSEDAESVVDNEEGGAGDDDDDDEAGGDDDEERPKKKKKTA
;
A
#
# COMPACT_ATOMS: atom_id res chain seq x y z
N MET A 1 20.10 -21.69 -10.04
CA MET A 1 19.37 -21.97 -8.78
C MET A 1 18.13 -21.10 -8.83
N ALA A 2 16.93 -21.68 -8.89
CA ALA A 2 15.71 -20.87 -8.98
C ALA A 2 15.55 -20.10 -7.67
N ALA A 3 15.73 -18.78 -7.71
CA ALA A 3 15.40 -17.93 -6.57
C ALA A 3 13.87 -17.98 -6.41
N ILE A 4 13.40 -18.40 -5.24
CA ILE A 4 11.98 -18.40 -4.90
C ILE A 4 11.87 -17.70 -3.56
N GLU A 5 11.17 -16.58 -3.55
CA GLU A 5 10.88 -15.80 -2.35
C GLU A 5 9.42 -16.02 -1.97
N SER A 6 9.15 -16.30 -0.69
CA SER A 6 7.80 -16.52 -0.17
C SER A 6 7.53 -15.55 0.96
N PHE A 7 6.40 -14.85 0.89
CA PHE A 7 5.97 -13.85 1.85
C PHE A 7 4.64 -14.29 2.45
N ASP A 8 4.54 -14.20 3.77
CA ASP A 8 3.32 -14.51 4.50
C ASP A 8 2.55 -13.21 4.80
N SER A 9 1.28 -13.35 5.19
CA SER A 9 0.45 -12.22 5.61
C SER A 9 0.27 -11.11 4.56
N ILE A 10 0.30 -11.47 3.27
CA ILE A 10 0.12 -10.56 2.13
C ILE A 10 -1.34 -10.57 1.70
N PHE A 11 -1.89 -9.41 1.39
CA PHE A 11 -3.25 -9.25 0.90
C PHE A 11 -3.21 -8.92 -0.60
N LEU A 12 -4.02 -9.61 -1.38
CA LEU A 12 -4.17 -9.39 -2.83
C LEU A 12 -5.38 -8.49 -3.09
N ASP A 13 -5.23 -7.44 -3.89
CA ASP A 13 -6.27 -6.50 -4.32
C ASP A 13 -7.21 -6.05 -3.19
N LEU A 14 -6.62 -5.62 -2.05
CA LEU A 14 -7.33 -5.17 -0.85
C LEU A 14 -8.27 -6.25 -0.25
N SER A 15 -7.96 -7.52 -0.47
CA SER A 15 -8.72 -8.64 0.10
C SER A 15 -8.76 -8.57 1.63
N LYS A 16 -9.87 -9.06 2.19
CA LYS A 16 -10.06 -9.16 3.65
C LYS A 16 -9.20 -10.27 4.27
N SER A 17 -8.95 -11.33 3.50
CA SER A 17 -8.12 -12.47 3.91
C SER A 17 -6.66 -12.22 3.57
N SER A 18 -5.78 -12.35 4.56
CA SER A 18 -4.36 -12.47 4.29
C SER A 18 -4.07 -13.80 3.60
N GLY A 19 -2.94 -13.85 2.91
CA GLY A 19 -2.50 -15.02 2.16
C GLY A 19 -0.98 -15.08 2.04
N LYS A 20 -0.52 -16.12 1.37
CA LYS A 20 0.89 -16.36 1.09
C LYS A 20 1.20 -15.98 -0.35
N CYS A 21 2.05 -14.98 -0.53
CA CYS A 21 2.59 -14.60 -1.83
C CYS A 21 3.90 -15.34 -2.10
N ARG A 22 4.14 -15.76 -3.34
CA ARG A 22 5.34 -16.45 -3.80
C ARG A 22 5.80 -15.84 -5.10
N PHE A 23 7.04 -15.37 -5.11
CA PHE A 23 7.72 -14.90 -6.31
C PHE A 23 8.71 -15.99 -6.72
N ALA A 24 8.54 -16.52 -7.94
CA ALA A 24 9.37 -17.57 -8.51
C ALA A 24 9.85 -17.14 -9.89
N GLU A 25 10.88 -17.79 -10.44
CA GLU A 25 11.40 -17.46 -11.78
C GLU A 25 10.29 -17.44 -12.85
N THR A 26 9.35 -18.37 -12.74
CA THR A 26 8.21 -18.54 -13.64
C THR A 26 7.13 -17.46 -13.49
N GLY A 27 7.10 -16.72 -12.38
CA GLY A 27 6.07 -15.70 -12.16
C GLY A 27 5.77 -15.43 -10.69
N LEU A 28 4.54 -15.06 -10.43
CA LEU A 28 3.98 -14.76 -9.11
C LEU A 28 2.82 -15.70 -8.82
N GLY A 29 2.72 -16.17 -7.59
CA GLY A 29 1.56 -16.89 -7.08
C GLY A 29 1.12 -16.33 -5.73
N TRP A 30 -0.18 -16.16 -5.53
CA TRP A 30 -0.76 -15.79 -4.24
C TRP A 30 -1.86 -16.77 -3.87
N LYS A 31 -1.83 -17.26 -2.63
CA LYS A 31 -2.83 -18.19 -2.09
C LYS A 31 -3.45 -17.61 -0.82
N PRO A 32 -4.78 -17.52 -0.70
CA PRO A 32 -5.44 -17.07 0.53
C PRO A 32 -5.20 -18.05 1.69
N ALA A 33 -5.00 -17.54 2.90
CA ALA A 33 -4.74 -18.37 4.08
C ALA A 33 -5.96 -19.21 4.50
N GLY A 34 -7.17 -18.70 4.29
CA GLY A 34 -8.44 -19.37 4.63
C GLY A 34 -8.86 -20.50 3.69
N GLY A 35 -8.01 -20.90 2.74
CA GLY A 35 -8.40 -21.81 1.67
C GLY A 35 -9.22 -21.10 0.59
N GLY A 36 -8.89 -21.34 -0.67
CA GLY A 36 -9.51 -20.63 -1.80
C GLY A 36 -8.70 -20.76 -3.07
N ASP A 37 -9.13 -20.03 -4.10
CA ASP A 37 -8.49 -20.06 -5.42
C ASP A 37 -7.10 -19.39 -5.36
N THR A 38 -6.11 -20.05 -5.96
CA THR A 38 -4.74 -19.54 -6.01
C THR A 38 -4.61 -18.63 -7.22
N PHE A 39 -4.30 -17.37 -6.98
CA PHE A 39 -3.96 -16.45 -8.05
C PHE A 39 -2.56 -16.73 -8.57
N THR A 40 -2.39 -16.87 -9.88
CA THR A 40 -1.07 -17.01 -10.49
C THR A 40 -0.93 -16.09 -11.68
N LEU A 41 0.23 -15.45 -11.78
CA LEU A 41 0.60 -14.57 -12.88
C LEU A 41 1.96 -15.03 -13.43
N ASP A 42 2.00 -15.32 -14.71
CA ASP A 42 3.25 -15.75 -15.37
C ASP A 42 4.22 -14.57 -15.54
N ALA A 43 5.52 -14.83 -15.51
CA ALA A 43 6.53 -13.78 -15.64
C ALA A 43 6.42 -13.03 -16.98
N SER A 44 5.96 -13.71 -18.04
CA SER A 44 5.74 -13.08 -19.34
C SER A 44 4.56 -12.10 -19.35
N ALA A 45 3.60 -12.25 -18.43
CA ALA A 45 2.45 -11.37 -18.31
C ALA A 45 2.80 -10.09 -17.52
N ILE A 46 3.92 -10.04 -16.83
CA ILE A 46 4.35 -8.85 -16.08
C ILE A 46 4.91 -7.79 -17.05
N ALA A 47 4.37 -6.57 -17.00
CA ALA A 47 4.86 -5.43 -17.76
C ALA A 47 5.81 -4.56 -16.92
N SER A 48 5.40 -4.19 -15.70
CA SER A 48 6.23 -3.42 -14.76
C SER A 48 5.79 -3.67 -13.32
N ALA A 49 6.67 -3.37 -12.38
CA ALA A 49 6.36 -3.38 -10.95
C ALA A 49 6.65 -2.00 -10.33
N GLN A 50 5.86 -1.62 -9.35
CA GLN A 50 5.96 -0.35 -8.63
C GLN A 50 5.78 -0.61 -7.14
N TRP A 51 6.71 -0.11 -6.34
CA TRP A 51 6.70 -0.19 -4.89
C TRP A 51 6.23 1.14 -4.32
N SER A 52 5.27 1.08 -3.39
CA SER A 52 4.69 2.27 -2.76
C SER A 52 4.22 2.01 -1.33
N ARG A 53 3.87 3.08 -0.63
CA ARG A 53 3.28 3.03 0.71
C ARG A 53 1.83 2.52 0.62
N ALA A 54 1.43 1.67 1.56
CA ALA A 54 0.06 1.17 1.67
C ALA A 54 -0.48 1.28 3.09
N ALA A 55 -1.79 1.07 3.27
CA ALA A 55 -2.44 1.11 4.58
C ALA A 55 -1.85 0.10 5.58
N LYS A 56 -1.41 -1.06 5.08
CA LYS A 56 -0.77 -2.13 5.87
C LYS A 56 0.75 -2.17 5.66
N GLY A 57 1.40 -1.01 5.69
CA GLY A 57 2.85 -0.89 5.53
C GLY A 57 3.24 -0.54 4.09
N TYR A 58 3.66 -1.54 3.32
CA TYR A 58 4.12 -1.36 1.95
C TYR A 58 3.41 -2.29 0.99
N GLU A 59 3.40 -1.88 -0.28
CA GLU A 59 2.81 -2.65 -1.36
C GLU A 59 3.69 -2.71 -2.60
N ILE A 60 3.47 -3.76 -3.38
CA ILE A 60 3.94 -3.85 -4.76
C ILE A 60 2.74 -3.92 -5.71
N LYS A 61 2.66 -2.94 -6.60
CA LYS A 61 1.71 -2.86 -7.72
C LYS A 61 2.37 -3.42 -8.97
N ILE A 62 1.80 -4.49 -9.49
CA ILE A 62 2.26 -5.13 -10.72
C ILE A 62 1.30 -4.74 -11.84
N LEU A 63 1.82 -4.08 -12.87
CA LEU A 63 1.11 -3.85 -14.10
C LEU A 63 1.26 -5.10 -14.98
N SER A 64 0.16 -5.78 -15.26
CA SER A 64 0.11 -6.85 -16.27
C SER A 64 0.12 -6.26 -17.68
N ARG A 65 0.58 -7.04 -18.65
CA ARG A 65 0.46 -6.74 -20.08
C ARG A 65 -1.00 -6.63 -20.53
N ASP A 66 -1.91 -7.26 -19.80
CA ASP A 66 -3.37 -7.13 -19.99
C ASP A 66 -3.92 -5.82 -19.41
N THR A 67 -3.06 -4.86 -19.03
CA THR A 67 -3.40 -3.57 -18.40
C THR A 67 -4.08 -3.66 -17.04
N ARG A 68 -4.16 -4.88 -16.46
CA ARG A 68 -4.59 -5.09 -15.08
C ARG A 68 -3.50 -4.63 -14.10
N ILE A 69 -3.88 -3.91 -13.07
CA ILE A 69 -3.02 -3.63 -11.91
C ILE A 69 -3.35 -4.67 -10.85
N ILE A 70 -2.32 -5.33 -10.34
CA ILE A 70 -2.41 -6.32 -9.27
C ILE A 70 -1.70 -5.71 -8.07
N GLN A 71 -2.44 -5.50 -6.99
CA GLN A 71 -1.93 -4.85 -5.79
C GLN A 71 -1.69 -5.90 -4.71
N LEU A 72 -0.49 -5.92 -4.15
CA LEU A 72 -0.14 -6.80 -3.05
C LEU A 72 0.32 -5.93 -1.88
N ASP A 73 -0.47 -5.88 -0.81
CA ASP A 73 -0.18 -5.10 0.40
C ASP A 73 0.21 -5.99 1.59
N GLY A 74 0.86 -5.41 2.60
CA GLY A 74 1.29 -6.11 3.81
C GLY A 74 2.79 -6.39 3.89
N PHE A 75 3.59 -5.84 2.99
CA PHE A 75 5.04 -6.06 3.03
C PHE A 75 5.72 -5.16 4.08
N PRO A 76 6.76 -5.67 4.78
CA PRO A 76 7.67 -4.84 5.56
C PRO A 76 8.67 -4.10 4.64
N GLN A 77 9.41 -3.14 5.22
CA GLN A 77 10.36 -2.32 4.47
C GLN A 77 11.60 -3.11 4.01
N GLU A 78 12.04 -4.09 4.81
CA GLU A 78 13.27 -4.87 4.55
C GLU A 78 13.14 -5.80 3.32
N GLU A 79 11.91 -6.15 2.94
CA GLU A 79 11.60 -7.01 1.80
C GLU A 79 11.76 -6.29 0.46
N PHE A 80 11.74 -4.96 0.46
CA PHE A 80 11.97 -4.17 -0.75
C PHE A 80 13.30 -4.55 -1.41
N GLU A 81 14.38 -4.64 -0.64
CA GLU A 81 15.72 -4.95 -1.17
C GLU A 81 15.78 -6.37 -1.78
N ARG A 82 15.09 -7.34 -1.15
CA ARG A 82 14.97 -8.71 -1.65
C ARG A 82 14.20 -8.76 -2.97
N LEU A 83 13.03 -8.09 -3.03
CA LEU A 83 12.20 -7.98 -4.22
C LEU A 83 12.95 -7.24 -5.34
N GLU A 84 13.58 -6.12 -5.04
CA GLU A 84 14.32 -5.31 -6.01
C GLU A 84 15.44 -6.13 -6.67
N THR A 85 16.23 -6.85 -5.87
CA THR A 85 17.28 -7.75 -6.38
C THR A 85 16.69 -8.86 -7.25
N PHE A 86 15.57 -9.47 -6.82
CA PHE A 86 14.87 -10.51 -7.56
C PHE A 86 14.36 -10.04 -8.92
N PHE A 87 13.76 -8.85 -8.98
CA PHE A 87 13.25 -8.28 -10.23
C PHE A 87 14.37 -7.79 -11.13
N LYS A 88 15.45 -7.21 -10.58
CA LYS A 88 16.67 -6.83 -11.34
C LYS A 88 17.30 -8.04 -12.02
N LEU A 89 17.41 -9.18 -11.33
CA LEU A 89 17.90 -10.45 -11.89
C LEU A 89 17.10 -10.90 -13.12
N LYS A 90 15.82 -10.52 -13.19
CA LYS A 90 14.92 -10.83 -14.31
C LYS A 90 14.82 -9.73 -15.37
N ASN A 91 15.70 -8.72 -15.31
CA ASN A 91 15.60 -7.52 -16.15
C ASN A 91 14.27 -6.76 -16.01
N LEU A 92 13.54 -6.93 -14.90
CA LEU A 92 12.35 -6.15 -14.60
C LEU A 92 12.75 -4.95 -13.73
N ARG A 93 12.36 -3.74 -14.17
CA ARG A 93 12.53 -2.53 -13.36
C ARG A 93 11.38 -2.42 -12.37
N VAL A 94 11.73 -2.29 -11.09
CA VAL A 94 10.81 -1.91 -10.01
C VAL A 94 10.94 -0.40 -9.81
N LYS A 95 9.85 0.35 -9.94
CA LYS A 95 9.84 1.77 -9.58
C LYS A 95 9.65 1.89 -8.07
N ASN A 96 10.49 2.66 -7.37
CA ASN A 96 10.30 2.95 -5.95
C ASN A 96 9.78 4.37 -5.77
N GLU A 97 8.53 4.52 -5.35
CA GLU A 97 7.94 5.86 -5.10
C GLU A 97 8.26 6.40 -3.70
N ILE A 98 8.83 5.58 -2.81
CA ILE A 98 9.01 5.93 -1.39
C ILE A 98 10.32 6.70 -1.17
N ASP A 99 11.35 6.38 -1.95
CA ASP A 99 12.60 7.14 -1.92
C ASP A 99 12.39 8.57 -2.46
N GLU A 100 11.44 8.78 -3.37
CA GLU A 100 11.14 10.10 -3.93
C GLU A 100 10.49 11.00 -2.87
N ASP A 101 9.48 10.52 -2.15
CA ASP A 101 8.83 11.24 -1.05
C ASP A 101 9.78 11.47 0.14
N ALA A 102 10.59 10.47 0.51
CA ALA A 102 11.56 10.61 1.58
C ALA A 102 12.65 11.62 1.23
N ASN A 103 13.09 11.66 -0.03
CA ASN A 103 14.06 12.64 -0.50
C ASN A 103 13.46 14.06 -0.55
N LEU A 104 12.18 14.21 -0.91
CA LEU A 104 11.47 15.50 -0.88
C LEU A 104 11.32 16.03 0.56
N LEU A 105 10.91 15.19 1.51
CA LEU A 105 10.79 15.59 2.92
C LEU A 105 12.16 15.92 3.54
N LYS A 106 13.19 15.14 3.20
CA LYS A 106 14.56 15.36 3.67
C LYS A 106 15.20 16.61 3.05
N ALA A 107 14.81 16.97 1.82
CA ALA A 107 15.20 18.24 1.20
C ALA A 107 14.56 19.43 1.93
N ALA A 108 13.27 19.35 2.28
CA ALA A 108 12.57 20.40 3.02
C ALA A 108 13.15 20.62 4.44
N LEU A 109 13.46 19.55 5.18
CA LEU A 109 14.03 19.67 6.54
C LEU A 109 15.47 20.21 6.54
N ARG A 110 16.24 19.95 5.48
CA ARG A 110 17.61 20.48 5.35
C ARG A 110 17.63 21.98 5.09
N GLU A 111 16.56 22.54 4.53
CA GLU A 111 16.38 23.98 4.35
C GLU A 111 16.15 24.69 5.69
N GLU A 112 15.33 24.11 6.58
CA GLU A 112 15.08 24.69 7.92
C GLU A 112 16.28 24.59 8.88
N ALA A 113 17.20 23.65 8.69
CA ALA A 113 18.37 23.48 9.55
C ALA A 113 19.59 24.35 9.16
N MET A 114 19.46 25.22 8.16
CA MET A 114 20.51 26.17 7.73
C MET A 114 20.31 27.61 8.23
N ASP A 115 19.28 27.88 9.04
CA ASP A 115 18.97 29.22 9.58
C ASP A 115 19.36 29.42 11.07
N ASP A 116 19.88 28.40 11.77
CA ASP A 116 20.22 28.49 13.22
C ASP A 116 21.73 28.30 13.50
N SER A 117 22.61 28.91 12.69
CA SER A 117 24.02 29.08 13.07
C SER A 117 24.70 30.19 12.25
N GLU A 118 24.47 31.46 12.62
CA GLU A 118 25.35 32.56 12.24
C GLU A 118 25.63 33.47 13.46
N ASP A 119 26.82 33.32 14.04
CA ASP A 119 27.44 34.31 14.93
C ASP A 119 28.58 34.99 14.16
N GLU A 120 28.73 36.31 14.37
CA GLU A 120 29.72 37.27 13.87
C GLU A 120 29.43 38.03 12.54
N VAL A 121 28.69 39.14 12.64
CA VAL A 121 28.87 40.31 11.76
C VAL A 121 29.50 41.47 12.55
N VAL A 122 30.82 41.56 12.46
CA VAL A 122 31.59 42.78 12.78
C VAL A 122 31.64 43.64 11.51
N GLY A 123 31.06 44.84 11.52
CA GLY A 123 31.27 45.79 10.42
C GLY A 123 30.37 47.03 10.35
N ASN A 124 30.73 48.08 11.10
CA ASN A 124 30.61 49.50 10.71
C ASN A 124 29.23 50.17 10.49
N LYS A 125 28.72 50.79 11.56
CA LYS A 125 28.41 52.24 11.68
C LYS A 125 27.70 52.99 10.52
N ALA A 126 26.39 53.22 10.67
CA ALA A 126 25.63 54.49 10.51
C ALA A 126 24.13 54.12 10.69
N ASP A 127 23.37 54.51 11.72
CA ASP A 127 22.91 55.85 12.15
C ASP A 127 22.53 56.81 11.00
N ARG A 128 21.23 57.19 10.96
CA ARG A 128 20.50 58.19 10.14
C ARG A 128 19.77 57.59 8.93
N GLY A 129 18.45 57.57 8.80
CA GLY A 129 17.44 58.51 9.31
C GLY A 129 16.69 59.12 8.11
N SER A 130 15.38 58.85 8.03
CA SER A 130 14.31 59.65 7.39
C SER A 130 14.21 59.78 5.86
N ALA A 131 12.94 59.88 5.43
CA ALA A 131 12.44 60.43 4.16
C ALA A 131 12.57 59.48 2.95
N ASP A 132 11.60 59.31 2.06
CA ASP A 132 10.53 60.20 1.60
C ASP A 132 9.64 59.38 0.63
N GLU A 133 8.32 59.58 0.67
CA GLU A 133 7.35 59.47 -0.43
C GLU A 133 7.30 58.22 -1.34
N ASP A 134 6.27 57.39 -1.15
CA ASP A 134 5.29 57.15 -2.23
C ASP A 134 3.94 56.72 -1.61
N GLU A 135 2.98 57.64 -1.65
CA GLU A 135 1.56 57.37 -1.44
C GLU A 135 0.93 56.76 -2.72
N GLU A 136 -0.22 56.10 -2.55
CA GLU A 136 -1.21 55.73 -3.59
C GLU A 136 -0.97 54.35 -4.26
N SER A 137 -1.86 53.35 -4.17
CA SER A 137 -3.33 53.38 -4.20
C SER A 137 -3.91 52.18 -3.46
N VAL A 138 -4.88 52.42 -2.59
CA VAL A 138 -5.73 51.38 -2.01
C VAL A 138 -6.72 50.95 -3.11
N ASP A 139 -6.84 49.64 -3.35
CA ASP A 139 -7.74 49.09 -4.37
C ASP A 139 -9.20 49.34 -3.94
N GLU A 140 -9.81 50.34 -4.58
CA GLU A 140 -11.19 50.78 -4.32
C GLU A 140 -12.22 50.04 -5.20
N ASP A 141 -11.92 48.83 -5.67
CA ASP A 141 -12.86 47.97 -6.40
C ASP A 141 -13.35 46.75 -5.59
N PHE A 142 -12.99 46.61 -4.30
CA PHE A 142 -13.62 45.59 -3.45
C PHE A 142 -15.00 46.03 -2.96
N ARG A 143 -16.02 45.71 -3.77
CA ARG A 143 -17.42 45.79 -3.35
C ARG A 143 -17.80 44.58 -2.49
N ALA A 144 -17.70 44.75 -1.18
CA ALA A 144 -18.17 43.81 -0.18
C ALA A 144 -19.70 43.88 0.02
N ASP A 145 -20.48 43.87 -1.07
CA ASP A 145 -21.93 43.74 -0.98
C ASP A 145 -22.41 42.83 -2.11
N SER A 146 -22.19 41.54 -1.89
CA SER A 146 -22.95 40.49 -2.54
C SER A 146 -23.55 39.65 -1.41
N GLU A 147 -24.70 40.10 -0.92
CA GLU A 147 -25.62 39.33 -0.09
C GLU A 147 -26.03 38.05 -0.84
N SER A 148 -25.22 37.00 -0.73
CA SER A 148 -25.60 35.67 -1.16
C SER A 148 -26.43 35.04 -0.05
N ASP A 149 -27.75 35.21 -0.15
CA ASP A 149 -28.77 34.51 0.62
C ASP A 149 -28.56 32.99 0.48
N VAL A 150 -27.96 32.37 1.51
CA VAL A 150 -27.90 30.91 1.62
C VAL A 150 -29.22 30.47 2.24
N ALA A 151 -30.23 30.32 1.39
CA ALA A 151 -31.50 29.74 1.79
C ALA A 151 -31.28 28.29 2.26
N GLU A 152 -31.80 28.03 3.45
CA GLU A 152 -31.78 26.75 4.14
C GLU A 152 -32.63 25.71 3.41
N GLU A 153 -32.00 24.62 2.97
CA GLU A 153 -32.71 23.41 2.52
C GLU A 153 -31.92 22.16 2.98
N TYR A 154 -31.63 22.04 4.28
CA TYR A 154 -31.26 20.73 4.84
C TYR A 154 -32.55 20.02 5.27
N ASP A 155 -33.28 19.46 4.30
CA ASP A 155 -34.29 18.44 4.58
C ASP A 155 -33.56 17.12 4.86
N SER A 156 -33.35 16.81 6.13
CA SER A 156 -33.31 15.43 6.60
C SER A 156 -33.52 15.42 8.11
N ASN A 157 -34.80 15.37 8.46
CA ASN A 157 -35.31 15.01 9.78
C ASN A 157 -35.01 13.52 10.07
N PRO A 158 -34.13 13.16 11.02
CA PRO A 158 -34.04 11.81 11.52
C PRO A 158 -34.87 11.72 12.81
N GLU A 159 -36.17 11.47 12.67
CA GLU A 159 -37.02 11.15 13.82
C GLU A 159 -37.63 9.75 13.69
N THR A 160 -37.28 8.94 14.69
CA THR A 160 -37.93 7.73 15.20
C THR A 160 -37.67 6.40 14.50
N SER A 161 -37.09 5.44 15.23
CA SER A 161 -37.94 4.42 15.87
C SER A 161 -37.18 3.71 16.99
N ASP A 162 -37.76 3.82 18.17
CA ASP A 162 -37.55 2.98 19.34
C ASP A 162 -37.87 1.51 18.99
N SER A 163 -36.98 0.59 19.37
CA SER A 163 -37.36 -0.77 19.74
C SER A 163 -36.32 -1.33 20.69
N GLU A 164 -36.71 -1.31 21.96
CA GLU A 164 -36.46 -2.33 22.97
C GLU A 164 -36.12 -3.75 22.45
N ASP A 165 -35.25 -4.41 23.22
CA ASP A 165 -35.22 -5.84 23.55
C ASP A 165 -34.09 -6.73 22.99
N ALA A 166 -33.62 -7.58 23.92
CA ALA A 166 -32.85 -8.81 23.76
C ALA A 166 -31.32 -8.73 23.61
N GLU A 167 -30.67 -8.68 24.77
CA GLU A 167 -29.50 -9.48 25.14
C GLU A 167 -29.31 -10.74 24.25
N SER A 168 -28.24 -10.78 23.47
CA SER A 168 -27.69 -12.05 22.98
C SER A 168 -26.17 -12.03 23.08
N VAL A 169 -25.70 -12.26 24.31
CA VAL A 169 -24.37 -12.80 24.53
C VAL A 169 -24.35 -14.19 23.89
N VAL A 170 -23.64 -14.32 22.77
CA VAL A 170 -23.22 -15.62 22.25
C VAL A 170 -21.93 -15.99 22.98
N ASP A 171 -22.08 -16.40 24.22
CA ASP A 171 -21.03 -17.12 24.93
C ASP A 171 -21.00 -18.54 24.37
N ASN A 172 -20.10 -18.75 23.42
CA ASN A 172 -19.71 -20.07 22.95
C ASN A 172 -18.34 -20.38 23.53
N GLU A 173 -18.29 -20.57 24.84
CA GLU A 173 -17.23 -21.31 25.52
C GLU A 173 -17.83 -22.53 26.21
N GLU A 174 -17.95 -23.64 25.47
CA GLU A 174 -17.78 -24.96 26.06
C GLU A 174 -16.72 -25.71 25.25
N GLY A 175 -15.46 -25.47 25.62
CA GLY A 175 -14.38 -26.41 25.38
C GLY A 175 -14.45 -27.50 26.46
N GLY A 176 -14.57 -28.76 26.04
CA GLY A 176 -14.53 -29.87 26.99
C GLY A 176 -14.81 -31.27 26.41
N ALA A 177 -13.73 -31.95 26.03
CA ALA A 177 -13.50 -33.40 26.08
C ALA A 177 -13.92 -34.33 24.91
N GLY A 178 -12.98 -35.24 24.60
CA GLY A 178 -12.98 -36.34 23.63
C GLY A 178 -11.79 -36.17 22.69
N ASP A 179 -10.58 -36.70 22.95
CA ASP A 179 -10.16 -38.11 23.15
C ASP A 179 -10.68 -39.06 22.05
N ASP A 180 -9.84 -40.01 21.64
CA ASP A 180 -9.87 -40.88 20.43
C ASP A 180 -9.14 -40.26 19.21
N ASP A 181 -8.13 -40.85 18.57
CA ASP A 181 -7.50 -42.17 18.69
C ASP A 181 -6.21 -42.15 17.82
N ASP A 182 -5.23 -42.98 18.20
CA ASP A 182 -4.24 -43.73 17.40
C ASP A 182 -3.72 -43.17 16.05
N ASP A 183 -2.40 -42.99 15.90
CA ASP A 183 -1.44 -44.03 15.47
C ASP A 183 -1.48 -44.26 13.94
N ASP A 184 -0.39 -43.93 13.26
CA ASP A 184 0.42 -44.91 12.52
C ASP A 184 1.51 -44.23 11.67
N GLU A 185 2.72 -44.70 11.91
CA GLU A 185 3.90 -44.59 11.06
C GLU A 185 3.71 -45.43 9.79
N ALA A 186 4.05 -44.93 8.59
CA ALA A 186 4.80 -45.69 7.57
C ALA A 186 4.91 -44.94 6.25
N GLY A 187 6.11 -45.02 5.66
CA GLY A 187 6.42 -44.51 4.33
C GLY A 187 5.77 -45.26 3.17
N GLY A 188 5.92 -44.69 1.97
CA GLY A 188 5.52 -45.32 0.72
C GLY A 188 5.73 -44.39 -0.46
N ASP A 189 6.84 -44.60 -1.15
CA ASP A 189 7.09 -44.22 -2.54
C ASP A 189 5.98 -44.80 -3.42
N ASP A 190 5.30 -43.97 -4.23
CA ASP A 190 4.72 -44.44 -5.49
C ASP A 190 4.59 -43.29 -6.50
N ASP A 191 5.08 -43.60 -7.70
CA ASP A 191 5.10 -42.84 -8.93
C ASP A 191 3.68 -42.79 -9.57
N GLU A 192 3.55 -42.17 -10.75
CA GLU A 192 2.34 -42.17 -11.61
C GLU A 192 1.19 -41.20 -11.17
N GLU A 193 0.58 -40.34 -11.98
CA GLU A 193 0.36 -40.38 -13.42
C GLU A 193 -0.02 -38.96 -13.94
N ARG A 194 0.68 -38.43 -14.96
CA ARG A 194 0.33 -37.17 -15.64
C ARG A 194 -0.61 -37.44 -16.81
N PRO A 195 -1.79 -36.80 -16.96
CA PRO A 195 -2.62 -36.98 -18.14
C PRO A 195 -2.03 -36.27 -19.38
N LYS A 196 -2.03 -37.01 -20.49
CA LYS A 196 -1.31 -36.78 -21.75
C LYS A 196 -1.96 -35.72 -22.64
N LYS A 197 -1.14 -34.83 -23.22
CA LYS A 197 -1.52 -33.85 -24.26
C LYS A 197 -2.09 -34.54 -25.50
N LYS A 198 -3.27 -34.15 -25.97
CA LYS A 198 -3.80 -34.56 -27.29
C LYS A 198 -3.23 -33.68 -28.40
N LYS A 199 -2.68 -34.34 -29.44
CA LYS A 199 -2.22 -33.73 -30.70
C LYS A 199 -3.41 -33.45 -31.61
N LYS A 200 -3.37 -32.28 -32.27
CA LYS A 200 -4.29 -31.84 -33.33
C LYS A 200 -3.90 -32.56 -34.64
N THR A 201 -4.86 -33.20 -35.30
CA THR A 201 -4.70 -33.75 -36.67
C THR A 201 -5.25 -32.74 -37.67
N ALA A 202 -4.65 -32.75 -38.86
CA ALA A 202 -4.84 -31.87 -40.01
C ALA A 202 -6.29 -31.62 -40.42
#